data_AF-A0A316P117-F1
#
_entry.id   AF-A0A316P117-F1
#
_cell.length_a   1.000
_cell.length_b   1.000
_cell.length_c   1.000
_cell.angle_alpha   90.00
_cell.angle_beta   90.00
_cell.angle_gamma   90.00
#
_symmetry.space_group_name_H-M   'P 1'
#
loop_
_entity.id
_entity.type
_entity.pdbx_description
1 polymer ?
#
loop_
_entity_poly.entity_id
_entity_poly.type
_entity_poly.pdbx_seq_one_letter_code
_entity_poly.pdbx_strand_id
1 'polypeptide(L)'
;MGGFFGTVSMCPCVNDLFYGTDYHTHLGTRRAGMATFTKEEGFQRSIHNLENAYFRSKFEDELDKFKGNAGIGVISDTDAQPIVINSHLGRFAIVTVAKITNIGELENEMLENKQHFAELSSGKTNQTELVALLIVQGKTIVEGIENVYRKVKGSCSLLMLTDEGKIIAARDKLGRTPIVIGKKDGAYAVASETTAFPNLGYSEVRNIGPGEIVSIDAENLEQLRKPNEKMQICSFLWVYYGFPTSSYENINVEKVRFTCGETMGKEDNTDVDCVCGIPDSGVGMAYGYAAGMKKPYKRAISKYTPTWPRSFTPSNQTRREFVAKMKLIPNEAILKGKSVLFCDDSIVRGTQLRDNVKMLYDCGIREAHVRISCPPLVYGCNYIGFTSSRSDLELITRRIIQEQEGDMNKNLEAYATTDSPEYKRMVEIIRTKLGLTSLRFNTVENLVKAIGLPKCQICTHCFDGSSYF
;
A
#
# COMPACT_ATOMS: atom_id res chain seq x y z
N MET A 1 -1.48 -5.23 0.64
CA MET A 1 -1.85 -4.41 -0.52
C MET A 1 -1.43 -5.14 -1.80
N GLY A 2 -1.54 -4.51 -2.95
CA GLY A 2 -1.00 -5.00 -4.21
C GLY A 2 -0.77 -3.81 -5.13
N GLY A 3 -0.16 -4.05 -6.27
CA GLY A 3 0.04 -3.06 -7.32
C GLY A 3 0.04 -3.73 -8.67
N PHE A 4 -0.40 -3.03 -9.70
CA PHE A 4 -0.39 -3.55 -11.06
C PHE A 4 0.37 -2.62 -12.01
N PHE A 5 0.76 -3.20 -13.13
CA PHE A 5 1.27 -2.49 -14.29
C PHE A 5 0.61 -3.08 -15.53
N GLY A 6 0.19 -2.24 -16.46
CA GLY A 6 -0.31 -2.63 -17.76
C GLY A 6 0.32 -1.78 -18.84
N THR A 7 0.52 -2.33 -20.02
CA THR A 7 1.07 -1.59 -21.17
C THR A 7 0.41 -2.06 -22.46
N VAL A 8 0.19 -1.10 -23.36
CA VAL A 8 -0.22 -1.34 -24.75
C VAL A 8 0.71 -0.54 -25.65
N SER A 9 1.26 -1.20 -26.67
CA SER A 9 2.34 -0.66 -27.51
C SER A 9 2.14 -1.05 -28.98
N MET A 10 2.69 -0.28 -29.92
CA MET A 10 2.75 -0.66 -31.34
C MET A 10 3.72 -1.82 -31.60
N CYS A 11 4.63 -2.11 -30.67
CA CYS A 11 5.62 -3.18 -30.74
C CYS A 11 5.54 -4.11 -29.51
N PRO A 12 6.22 -5.27 -29.52
CA PRO A 12 6.18 -6.21 -28.40
C PRO A 12 6.51 -5.56 -27.06
N CYS A 13 5.63 -5.75 -26.06
CA CYS A 13 5.66 -4.98 -24.80
C CYS A 13 6.14 -5.78 -23.58
N VAL A 14 6.69 -6.97 -23.79
CA VAL A 14 6.99 -7.94 -22.71
C VAL A 14 7.98 -7.37 -21.69
N ASN A 15 9.03 -6.70 -22.14
CA ASN A 15 10.04 -6.09 -21.25
C ASN A 15 9.44 -4.97 -20.39
N ASP A 16 8.64 -4.09 -21.00
CA ASP A 16 7.94 -3.03 -20.29
C ASP A 16 7.00 -3.62 -19.22
N LEU A 17 6.25 -4.66 -19.60
CA LEU A 17 5.33 -5.34 -18.68
C LEU A 17 6.07 -5.99 -17.52
N PHE A 18 7.14 -6.74 -17.80
CA PHE A 18 7.93 -7.45 -16.82
C PHE A 18 8.58 -6.49 -15.80
N TYR A 19 9.37 -5.52 -16.28
CA TYR A 19 10.04 -4.58 -15.40
C TYR A 19 9.05 -3.61 -14.73
N GLY A 20 8.01 -3.18 -15.44
CA GLY A 20 6.95 -2.33 -14.88
C GLY A 20 6.20 -3.00 -13.74
N THR A 21 5.93 -4.29 -13.85
CA THR A 21 5.34 -5.09 -12.76
C THR A 21 6.32 -5.23 -11.58
N ASP A 22 7.60 -5.49 -11.86
CA ASP A 22 8.65 -5.64 -10.85
C ASP A 22 8.83 -4.39 -9.96
N TYR A 23 8.69 -3.17 -10.52
CA TYR A 23 8.73 -1.92 -9.76
C TYR A 23 7.68 -1.86 -8.62
N HIS A 24 6.60 -2.63 -8.74
CA HIS A 24 5.52 -2.70 -7.75
C HIS A 24 5.73 -3.79 -6.69
N THR A 25 6.87 -4.51 -6.69
CA THR A 25 7.18 -5.58 -5.72
C THR A 25 7.16 -5.10 -4.27
N HIS A 26 7.27 -3.79 -4.03
CA HIS A 26 7.16 -3.26 -2.68
C HIS A 26 5.72 -3.22 -2.12
N LEU A 27 4.71 -3.31 -2.99
CA LEU A 27 3.29 -3.24 -2.62
C LEU A 27 2.67 -4.60 -2.29
N GLY A 28 3.38 -5.69 -2.56
CA GLY A 28 2.93 -7.01 -2.16
C GLY A 28 4.04 -8.05 -2.12
N THR A 29 3.76 -9.17 -1.45
CA THR A 29 4.79 -10.13 -1.03
C THR A 29 4.43 -11.59 -1.31
N ARG A 30 3.17 -11.91 -1.66
CA ARG A 30 2.74 -13.31 -1.72
C ARG A 30 2.67 -13.88 -3.11
N ARG A 31 2.09 -13.13 -4.04
CA ARG A 31 1.77 -13.59 -5.38
C ARG A 31 2.18 -12.55 -6.39
N ALA A 32 2.51 -13.02 -7.58
CA ALA A 32 2.59 -12.17 -8.75
C ALA A 32 2.15 -12.92 -9.98
N GLY A 33 1.71 -12.20 -10.99
CA GLY A 33 1.33 -12.77 -12.27
C GLY A 33 1.44 -11.76 -13.39
N MET A 34 1.53 -12.30 -14.61
CA MET A 34 1.51 -11.55 -15.85
C MET A 34 0.56 -12.25 -16.82
N ALA A 35 -0.11 -11.47 -17.66
CA ALA A 35 -0.87 -11.95 -18.79
C ALA A 35 -0.63 -11.06 -20.01
N THR A 36 -0.42 -11.67 -21.16
CA THR A 36 -0.37 -11.01 -22.46
C THR A 36 -1.42 -11.61 -23.39
N PHE A 37 -1.74 -10.89 -24.47
CA PHE A 37 -2.67 -11.36 -25.48
C PHE A 37 -2.10 -11.21 -26.89
N THR A 38 -2.29 -12.24 -27.72
CA THR A 38 -2.05 -12.21 -29.17
C THR A 38 -3.26 -12.78 -29.90
N LYS A 39 -3.49 -12.38 -31.15
CA LYS A 39 -4.56 -12.97 -31.96
C LYS A 39 -4.26 -14.41 -32.35
N GLU A 40 -3.00 -14.78 -32.55
CA GLU A 40 -2.62 -16.15 -32.93
C GLU A 40 -2.68 -17.14 -31.76
N GLU A 41 -2.16 -16.77 -30.59
CA GLU A 41 -2.00 -17.70 -29.44
C GLU A 41 -3.01 -17.44 -28.32
N GLY A 42 -3.79 -16.36 -28.39
CA GLY A 42 -4.74 -15.97 -27.35
C GLY A 42 -4.05 -15.42 -26.10
N PHE A 43 -4.63 -15.69 -24.93
CA PHE A 43 -4.09 -15.26 -23.65
C PHE A 43 -2.98 -16.20 -23.16
N GLN A 44 -1.82 -15.64 -22.86
CA GLN A 44 -0.72 -16.33 -22.18
C GLN A 44 -0.63 -15.78 -20.75
N ARG A 45 -0.60 -16.66 -19.73
CA ARG A 45 -0.61 -16.26 -18.31
C ARG A 45 0.35 -17.14 -17.50
N SER A 46 1.08 -16.51 -16.58
CA SER A 46 1.76 -17.21 -15.47
C SER A 46 1.45 -16.53 -14.13
N ILE A 47 1.36 -17.33 -13.07
CA ILE A 47 1.17 -16.86 -11.69
C ILE A 47 2.14 -17.60 -10.79
N HIS A 48 2.91 -16.87 -9.99
CA HIS A 48 3.95 -17.41 -9.12
C HIS A 48 3.73 -17.02 -7.66
N ASN A 49 4.27 -17.84 -6.75
CA ASN A 49 4.42 -17.50 -5.33
C ASN A 49 5.74 -16.73 -5.11
N LEU A 50 5.65 -15.60 -4.42
CA LEU A 50 6.78 -14.71 -4.09
C LEU A 50 7.21 -14.75 -2.61
N GLU A 51 6.59 -15.58 -1.77
CA GLU A 51 6.87 -15.64 -0.32
C GLU A 51 8.34 -15.99 -0.03
N ASN A 52 9.00 -16.72 -0.93
CA ASN A 52 10.38 -17.18 -0.79
C ASN A 52 11.30 -16.76 -1.96
N ALA A 53 10.86 -15.86 -2.84
CA ALA A 53 11.65 -15.47 -4.02
C ALA A 53 11.30 -14.07 -4.51
N TYR A 54 12.24 -13.45 -5.23
CA TYR A 54 12.00 -12.18 -5.91
C TYR A 54 11.22 -12.39 -7.21
N PHE A 55 10.43 -11.39 -7.60
CA PHE A 55 9.63 -11.40 -8.82
C PHE A 55 10.46 -11.83 -10.05
N ARG A 56 11.57 -11.15 -10.34
CA ARG A 56 12.41 -11.45 -11.52
C ARG A 56 12.80 -12.91 -11.63
N SER A 57 13.33 -13.47 -10.54
CA SER A 57 13.78 -14.88 -10.49
C SER A 57 12.69 -15.91 -10.76
N LYS A 58 11.41 -15.53 -10.70
CA LYS A 58 10.27 -16.41 -10.97
C LYS A 58 9.77 -16.35 -12.41
N PHE A 59 10.05 -15.27 -13.13
CA PHE A 59 9.48 -15.01 -14.45
C PHE A 59 10.53 -14.96 -15.56
N GLU A 60 11.81 -14.74 -15.25
CA GLU A 60 12.89 -14.56 -16.23
C GLU A 60 13.00 -15.75 -17.21
N ASP A 61 12.98 -16.98 -16.70
CA ASP A 61 13.01 -18.21 -17.53
C ASP A 61 11.73 -18.46 -18.34
N GLU A 62 10.67 -17.68 -18.10
CA GLU A 62 9.37 -17.81 -18.76
C GLU A 62 9.05 -16.65 -19.71
N LEU A 63 9.95 -15.66 -19.85
CA LEU A 63 9.66 -14.46 -20.63
C LEU A 63 9.29 -14.75 -22.08
N ASP A 64 9.91 -15.77 -22.70
CA ASP A 64 9.62 -16.19 -24.07
C ASP A 64 8.19 -16.74 -24.27
N LYS A 65 7.49 -17.10 -23.18
CA LYS A 65 6.09 -17.52 -23.22
C LYS A 65 5.14 -16.34 -23.44
N PHE A 66 5.56 -15.13 -23.08
CA PHE A 66 4.76 -13.93 -23.23
C PHE A 66 5.07 -13.29 -24.58
N LYS A 67 4.02 -13.02 -25.35
CA LYS A 67 4.09 -12.40 -26.67
C LYS A 67 3.01 -11.36 -26.81
N GLY A 68 3.22 -10.47 -27.77
CA GLY A 68 2.24 -9.47 -28.15
C GLY A 68 2.53 -8.08 -27.62
N ASN A 69 1.58 -7.22 -27.93
CA ASN A 69 1.69 -5.78 -27.86
C ASN A 69 0.89 -5.19 -26.69
N ALA A 70 0.16 -6.03 -25.96
CA ALA A 70 -0.64 -5.63 -24.81
C ALA A 70 -0.50 -6.66 -23.69
N GLY A 71 -0.41 -6.17 -22.45
CA GLY A 71 -0.38 -7.04 -21.29
C GLY A 71 -0.62 -6.33 -19.97
N ILE A 72 -0.98 -7.12 -18.97
CA ILE A 72 -1.23 -6.71 -17.59
C ILE A 72 -0.47 -7.61 -16.62
N GLY A 73 0.03 -7.02 -15.55
CA GLY A 73 0.81 -7.70 -14.51
C GLY A 73 0.45 -7.15 -13.15
N VAL A 74 0.63 -7.97 -12.13
CA VAL A 74 0.21 -7.66 -10.76
C VAL A 74 1.16 -8.27 -9.74
N ILE A 75 1.42 -7.51 -8.68
CA ILE A 75 1.97 -7.96 -7.41
C ILE A 75 0.84 -7.94 -6.38
N SER A 76 0.66 -9.02 -5.63
CA SER A 76 -0.47 -9.22 -4.71
C SER A 76 -0.01 -9.77 -3.36
N ASP A 77 -0.55 -9.23 -2.25
CA ASP A 77 -0.41 -9.80 -0.90
C ASP A 77 -1.42 -10.91 -0.59
N THR A 78 -2.33 -11.22 -1.50
CA THR A 78 -3.42 -12.17 -1.25
C THR A 78 -3.52 -13.19 -2.37
N ASP A 79 -4.26 -12.83 -3.41
CA ASP A 79 -4.87 -13.78 -4.32
C ASP A 79 -4.00 -14.00 -5.56
N ALA A 80 -4.12 -15.20 -6.13
CA ALA A 80 -3.52 -15.55 -7.41
C ALA A 80 -4.27 -14.86 -8.55
N GLN A 81 -3.54 -14.10 -9.37
CA GLN A 81 -4.04 -13.29 -10.48
C GLN A 81 -2.91 -13.10 -11.50
N PRO A 82 -3.17 -12.81 -12.80
CA PRO A 82 -4.45 -12.48 -13.44
C PRO A 82 -5.44 -13.64 -13.59
N ILE A 83 -6.74 -13.36 -13.64
CA ILE A 83 -7.79 -14.34 -13.96
C ILE A 83 -8.28 -14.14 -15.39
N VAL A 84 -8.36 -15.20 -16.18
CA VAL A 84 -8.90 -15.17 -17.55
C VAL A 84 -10.33 -15.68 -17.52
N ILE A 85 -11.27 -14.87 -18.00
CA ILE A 85 -12.70 -15.16 -18.02
C ILE A 85 -13.20 -15.18 -19.45
N ASN A 86 -14.10 -16.11 -19.75
CA ASN A 86 -14.85 -16.17 -20.98
C ASN A 86 -16.34 -15.95 -20.66
N SER A 87 -16.92 -14.86 -21.13
CA SER A 87 -18.32 -14.50 -20.82
C SER A 87 -19.04 -13.91 -22.04
N HIS A 88 -20.31 -13.54 -21.87
CA HIS A 88 -21.07 -12.85 -22.94
C HIS A 88 -20.53 -11.45 -23.26
N LEU A 89 -19.65 -10.90 -22.41
CA LEU A 89 -18.94 -9.64 -22.64
C LEU A 89 -17.64 -9.83 -23.46
N GLY A 90 -17.37 -11.05 -23.92
CA GLY A 90 -16.11 -11.44 -24.57
C GLY A 90 -15.13 -12.11 -23.61
N ARG A 91 -13.92 -12.38 -24.11
CA ARG A 91 -12.83 -12.95 -23.30
C ARG A 91 -11.91 -11.85 -22.81
N PHE A 92 -11.58 -11.88 -21.52
CA PHE A 92 -10.66 -10.91 -20.93
C PHE A 92 -9.82 -11.52 -19.80
N ALA A 93 -8.64 -10.96 -19.58
CA ALA A 93 -7.87 -11.17 -18.35
C ALA A 93 -8.08 -9.99 -17.40
N ILE A 94 -8.14 -10.24 -16.09
CA ILE A 94 -8.36 -9.20 -15.07
C ILE A 94 -7.38 -9.33 -13.91
N VAL A 95 -6.91 -8.17 -13.43
CA VAL A 95 -6.20 -8.00 -12.17
C VAL A 95 -6.88 -6.95 -11.31
N THR A 96 -6.85 -7.11 -10.00
CA THR A 96 -7.45 -6.20 -9.04
C THR A 96 -6.49 -5.87 -7.90
N VAL A 97 -6.53 -4.62 -7.46
CA VAL A 97 -6.04 -4.20 -6.14
C VAL A 97 -7.29 -3.88 -5.33
N ALA A 98 -7.66 -4.80 -4.44
CA ALA A 98 -8.93 -4.74 -3.73
C ALA A 98 -8.81 -5.06 -2.24
N LYS A 99 -9.79 -4.54 -1.49
CA LYS A 99 -10.17 -5.03 -0.17
C LYS A 99 -11.69 -5.00 -0.10
N ILE A 100 -12.30 -6.17 -0.02
CA ILE A 100 -13.76 -6.35 -0.01
C ILE A 100 -14.15 -6.87 1.37
N THR A 101 -14.79 -6.04 2.20
CA THR A 101 -15.16 -6.42 3.57
C THR A 101 -16.44 -7.24 3.61
N ASN A 102 -17.31 -7.07 2.61
CA ASN A 102 -18.55 -7.85 2.45
C ASN A 102 -18.40 -9.04 1.49
N ILE A 103 -17.20 -9.63 1.38
CA ILE A 103 -16.93 -10.72 0.43
C ILE A 103 -17.89 -11.91 0.63
N GLY A 104 -18.21 -12.27 1.89
CA GLY A 104 -19.11 -13.38 2.19
C GLY A 104 -20.58 -13.08 1.86
N GLU A 105 -21.02 -11.83 2.00
CA GLU A 105 -22.37 -11.41 1.57
C GLU A 105 -22.51 -11.60 0.05
N LEU A 106 -21.50 -11.13 -0.71
CA LEU A 106 -21.50 -11.21 -2.16
C LEU A 106 -21.32 -12.64 -2.67
N GLU A 107 -20.48 -13.44 -2.03
CA GLU A 107 -20.32 -14.87 -2.34
C GLU A 107 -21.66 -15.61 -2.22
N ASN A 108 -22.37 -15.41 -1.11
CA ASN A 108 -23.68 -16.04 -0.90
C ASN A 108 -24.69 -15.60 -1.99
N GLU A 109 -24.72 -14.30 -2.31
CA GLU A 109 -25.57 -13.78 -3.40
C GLU A 109 -25.25 -14.46 -4.75
N MET A 110 -23.98 -14.69 -5.06
CA MET A 110 -23.58 -15.38 -6.30
C MET A 110 -24.01 -16.86 -6.31
N LEU A 111 -23.81 -17.57 -5.19
CA LEU A 111 -24.16 -18.98 -5.06
C LEU A 111 -25.69 -19.20 -5.11
N GLU A 112 -26.48 -18.30 -4.52
CA GLU A 112 -27.94 -18.31 -4.61
C GLU A 112 -28.43 -18.17 -6.06
N ASN A 113 -27.74 -17.33 -6.84
CA ASN A 113 -27.95 -17.15 -8.28
C ASN A 113 -27.33 -18.25 -9.15
N LYS A 114 -26.92 -19.38 -8.56
CA LYS A 114 -26.36 -20.56 -9.25
C LYS A 114 -25.05 -20.29 -10.00
N GLN A 115 -24.33 -19.24 -9.63
CA GLN A 115 -22.95 -19.06 -10.05
C GLN A 115 -22.03 -19.94 -9.20
N HIS A 116 -20.82 -20.23 -9.70
CA HIS A 116 -19.81 -20.98 -8.98
C HIS A 116 -18.49 -20.19 -8.99
N PHE A 117 -17.64 -20.48 -8.01
CA PHE A 117 -16.27 -19.97 -7.93
C PHE A 117 -15.32 -21.12 -8.27
N ALA A 118 -14.48 -20.92 -9.28
CA ALA A 118 -13.48 -21.87 -9.73
C ALA A 118 -12.11 -21.60 -9.11
N GLU A 119 -11.83 -20.37 -8.68
CA GLU A 119 -10.54 -19.95 -8.12
C GLU A 119 -10.65 -19.79 -6.60
N LEU A 120 -9.89 -20.59 -5.85
CA LEU A 120 -9.81 -20.49 -4.39
C LEU A 120 -8.48 -19.87 -3.95
N SER A 121 -8.55 -18.90 -3.04
CA SER A 121 -7.40 -18.28 -2.40
C SER A 121 -7.21 -18.84 -0.99
N SER A 122 -6.47 -19.94 -0.90
CA SER A 122 -6.24 -20.68 0.36
C SER A 122 -7.54 -21.13 1.05
N GLY A 123 -8.48 -21.67 0.26
CA GLY A 123 -9.77 -22.16 0.74
C GLY A 123 -10.82 -21.07 1.00
N LYS A 124 -10.60 -19.85 0.50
CA LYS A 124 -11.55 -18.73 0.54
C LYS A 124 -11.82 -18.21 -0.86
N THR A 125 -12.92 -17.50 -1.04
CA THR A 125 -13.28 -16.80 -2.27
C THR A 125 -12.16 -15.87 -2.73
N ASN A 126 -11.71 -16.05 -3.98
CA ASN A 126 -10.78 -15.15 -4.64
C ASN A 126 -11.48 -13.81 -4.94
N GLN A 127 -10.92 -12.69 -4.47
CA GLN A 127 -11.57 -11.39 -4.62
C GLN A 127 -11.66 -10.96 -6.09
N THR A 128 -10.69 -11.34 -6.90
CA THR A 128 -10.64 -11.01 -8.34
C THR A 128 -11.68 -11.78 -9.12
N GLU A 129 -11.89 -13.05 -8.78
CA GLU A 129 -12.96 -13.84 -9.40
C GLU A 129 -14.33 -13.27 -9.05
N LEU A 130 -14.55 -12.94 -7.78
CA LEU A 130 -15.79 -12.29 -7.34
C LEU A 130 -16.04 -10.97 -8.11
N VAL A 131 -15.01 -10.14 -8.27
CA VAL A 131 -15.09 -8.90 -9.04
C VAL A 131 -15.41 -9.18 -10.50
N ALA A 132 -14.78 -10.19 -11.11
CA ALA A 132 -15.09 -10.58 -12.47
C ALA A 132 -16.55 -11.06 -12.61
N LEU A 133 -17.05 -11.85 -11.66
CA LEU A 133 -18.44 -12.31 -11.62
C LEU A 133 -19.44 -11.16 -11.49
N LEU A 134 -19.11 -10.11 -10.71
CA LEU A 134 -19.90 -8.88 -10.65
C LEU A 134 -19.93 -8.14 -11.98
N ILE A 135 -18.79 -8.09 -12.70
CA ILE A 135 -18.68 -7.41 -13.99
C ILE A 135 -19.52 -8.13 -15.04
N VAL A 136 -19.43 -9.46 -15.12
CA VAL A 136 -20.21 -10.26 -16.08
C VAL A 136 -21.71 -10.31 -15.76
N GLN A 137 -22.20 -9.63 -14.71
CA GLN A 137 -23.65 -9.39 -14.55
C GLN A 137 -24.15 -8.20 -15.37
N GLY A 138 -23.25 -7.33 -15.87
CA GLY A 138 -23.61 -6.17 -16.69
C GLY A 138 -23.91 -6.54 -18.15
N LYS A 139 -24.65 -5.67 -18.86
CA LYS A 139 -24.83 -5.83 -20.32
C LYS A 139 -23.62 -5.35 -21.11
N THR A 140 -22.87 -4.41 -20.53
CA THR A 140 -21.58 -3.92 -21.03
C THR A 140 -20.53 -4.01 -19.94
N ILE A 141 -19.24 -3.94 -20.30
CA ILE A 141 -18.15 -3.91 -19.32
C ILE A 141 -18.30 -2.73 -18.35
N VAL A 142 -18.70 -1.56 -18.85
CA VAL A 142 -18.93 -0.35 -18.03
C VAL A 142 -20.06 -0.58 -17.02
N GLU A 143 -21.21 -1.10 -17.45
CA GLU A 143 -22.30 -1.46 -16.53
C GLU A 143 -21.88 -2.52 -15.51
N GLY A 144 -21.05 -3.49 -15.93
CA GLY A 144 -20.47 -4.49 -15.06
C GLY A 144 -19.58 -3.89 -13.97
N ILE A 145 -18.71 -2.95 -14.33
CA ILE A 145 -17.87 -2.24 -13.37
C ILE A 145 -18.72 -1.36 -12.43
N GLU A 146 -19.82 -0.76 -12.90
CA GLU A 146 -20.77 -0.06 -12.03
C GLU A 146 -21.42 -0.99 -10.98
N ASN A 147 -21.60 -2.29 -11.28
CA ASN A 147 -22.01 -3.27 -10.27
C ASN A 147 -20.97 -3.40 -9.15
N VAL A 148 -19.68 -3.41 -9.49
CA VAL A 148 -18.57 -3.44 -8.52
C VAL A 148 -18.65 -2.22 -7.62
N TYR A 149 -18.77 -1.01 -8.19
CA TYR A 149 -18.88 0.23 -7.41
C TYR A 149 -20.09 0.27 -6.48
N ARG A 150 -21.21 -0.33 -6.90
CA ARG A 150 -22.46 -0.36 -6.11
C ARG A 150 -22.42 -1.39 -4.97
N LYS A 151 -21.87 -2.57 -5.23
CA LYS A 151 -21.98 -3.74 -4.33
C LYS A 151 -20.78 -3.93 -3.40
N VAL A 152 -19.57 -3.51 -3.80
CA VAL A 152 -18.36 -3.70 -2.98
C VAL A 152 -18.32 -2.68 -1.83
N LYS A 153 -18.32 -3.18 -0.58
CA LYS A 153 -17.92 -2.40 0.59
C LYS A 153 -16.40 -2.55 0.75
N GLY A 154 -15.67 -1.45 0.54
CA GLY A 154 -14.21 -1.41 0.64
C GLY A 154 -13.59 -0.59 -0.49
N SER A 155 -12.62 -1.16 -1.19
CA SER A 155 -12.07 -0.57 -2.43
C SER A 155 -11.73 -1.66 -3.43
N CYS A 156 -11.83 -1.33 -4.73
CA CYS A 156 -11.44 -2.22 -5.81
C CYS A 156 -11.07 -1.39 -7.04
N SER A 157 -9.78 -1.28 -7.31
CA SER A 157 -9.24 -0.80 -8.59
C SER A 157 -8.82 -1.99 -9.43
N LEU A 158 -8.96 -1.89 -10.76
CA LEU A 158 -8.71 -3.02 -11.66
C LEU A 158 -8.14 -2.60 -13.00
N LEU A 159 -7.41 -3.52 -13.62
CA LEU A 159 -7.10 -3.52 -15.05
C LEU A 159 -7.71 -4.76 -15.69
N MET A 160 -8.25 -4.58 -16.89
CA MET A 160 -8.77 -5.65 -17.73
C MET A 160 -8.09 -5.59 -19.10
N LEU A 161 -7.50 -6.71 -19.53
CA LEU A 161 -6.95 -6.89 -20.87
C LEU A 161 -7.99 -7.62 -21.73
N THR A 162 -8.46 -6.95 -22.79
CA THR A 162 -9.45 -7.52 -23.72
C THR A 162 -8.79 -8.37 -24.81
N ASP A 163 -9.57 -9.24 -25.45
CA ASP A 163 -9.18 -9.99 -26.66
C ASP A 163 -9.11 -9.11 -27.94
N GLU A 164 -9.33 -7.81 -27.82
CA GLU A 164 -8.97 -6.81 -28.83
C GLU A 164 -7.54 -6.26 -28.65
N GLY A 165 -6.85 -6.62 -27.55
CA GLY A 165 -5.54 -6.07 -27.21
C GLY A 165 -5.60 -4.67 -26.59
N LYS A 166 -6.72 -4.32 -25.93
CA LYS A 166 -6.88 -3.05 -25.20
C LYS A 166 -6.82 -3.28 -23.70
N ILE A 167 -6.44 -2.24 -22.97
CA ILE A 167 -6.54 -2.21 -21.51
C ILE A 167 -7.69 -1.31 -21.09
N ILE A 168 -8.64 -1.86 -20.34
CA ILE A 168 -9.63 -1.09 -19.60
C ILE A 168 -9.12 -0.92 -18.18
N ALA A 169 -8.93 0.33 -17.75
CA ALA A 169 -8.52 0.67 -16.40
C ALA A 169 -9.67 1.35 -15.66
N ALA A 170 -9.99 0.87 -14.46
CA ALA A 170 -11.07 1.39 -13.64
C ALA A 170 -10.60 1.59 -12.20
N ARG A 171 -10.67 2.84 -11.74
CA ARG A 171 -10.27 3.22 -10.38
C ARG A 171 -11.44 3.06 -9.43
N ASP A 172 -11.17 2.62 -8.21
CA ASP A 172 -12.22 2.42 -7.20
C ASP A 172 -13.09 3.68 -6.99
N LYS A 173 -14.34 3.47 -6.58
CA LYS A 173 -15.41 4.49 -6.51
C LYS A 173 -15.01 5.81 -5.85
N LEU A 174 -14.17 5.75 -4.80
CA LEU A 174 -13.70 6.93 -4.06
C LEU A 174 -12.20 7.21 -4.29
N GLY A 175 -11.54 6.52 -5.22
CA GLY A 175 -10.12 6.72 -5.53
C GLY A 175 -9.18 6.41 -4.35
N ARG A 176 -9.54 5.46 -3.48
CA ARG A 176 -8.74 5.00 -2.33
C ARG A 176 -7.33 4.58 -2.74
N THR A 177 -7.25 3.89 -3.88
CA THR A 177 -6.02 3.37 -4.48
C THR A 177 -5.70 4.14 -5.75
N PRO A 178 -4.43 4.37 -6.08
CA PRO A 178 -4.02 5.15 -7.23
C PRO A 178 -4.06 4.33 -8.53
N ILE A 179 -4.37 5.01 -9.63
CA ILE A 179 -4.04 4.54 -10.98
C ILE A 179 -3.54 5.74 -11.78
N VAL A 180 -2.34 5.61 -12.34
CA VAL A 180 -1.70 6.66 -13.13
C VAL A 180 -1.39 6.17 -14.54
N ILE A 181 -1.58 7.06 -15.52
CA ILE A 181 -1.30 6.79 -16.93
C ILE A 181 0.05 7.41 -17.29
N GLY A 182 0.90 6.62 -17.94
CA GLY A 182 2.14 7.05 -18.56
C GLY A 182 2.06 6.91 -20.09
N LYS A 183 2.83 7.72 -20.81
CA LYS A 183 2.97 7.62 -22.27
C LYS A 183 4.44 7.70 -22.69
N LYS A 184 4.80 6.92 -23.69
CA LYS A 184 6.01 7.11 -24.50
C LYS A 184 5.65 7.00 -25.98
N ASP A 185 6.64 7.15 -26.85
CA ASP A 185 6.40 7.02 -28.28
C ASP A 185 5.83 5.63 -28.62
N GLY A 186 4.68 5.61 -29.28
CA GLY A 186 3.95 4.39 -29.66
C GLY A 186 3.46 3.49 -28.53
N ALA A 187 3.41 3.95 -27.27
CA ALA A 187 2.90 3.13 -26.17
C ALA A 187 2.28 3.94 -25.02
N TYR A 188 1.27 3.34 -24.39
CA TYR A 188 0.70 3.76 -23.12
C TYR A 188 0.98 2.73 -22.03
N ALA A 189 1.13 3.20 -20.80
CA ALA A 189 1.21 2.38 -19.61
C ALA A 189 0.21 2.84 -18.55
N VAL A 190 -0.25 1.91 -17.74
CA VAL A 190 -1.09 2.15 -16.57
C VAL A 190 -0.43 1.49 -15.38
N ALA A 191 -0.22 2.25 -14.31
CA ALA A 191 0.49 1.77 -13.13
C ALA A 191 -0.22 2.17 -11.85
N SER A 192 0.02 1.41 -10.77
CA SER A 192 -0.34 1.89 -9.42
C SER A 192 0.58 3.01 -8.95
N GLU A 193 1.84 3.06 -9.41
CA GLU A 193 2.80 4.10 -9.04
C GLU A 193 3.62 4.66 -10.20
N THR A 194 3.91 5.96 -10.14
CA THR A 194 4.72 6.66 -11.14
C THR A 194 6.19 6.21 -11.16
N THR A 195 6.70 5.60 -10.09
CA THR A 195 8.08 5.07 -10.00
C THR A 195 8.44 4.12 -11.12
N ALA A 196 7.48 3.40 -11.70
CA ALA A 196 7.73 2.49 -12.81
C ALA A 196 8.11 3.21 -14.12
N PHE A 197 7.77 4.49 -14.28
CA PHE A 197 7.85 5.17 -15.57
C PHE A 197 9.24 5.63 -16.01
N PRO A 198 10.06 6.32 -15.19
CA PRO A 198 11.27 6.99 -15.69
C PRO A 198 12.26 6.06 -16.38
N ASN A 199 12.52 4.88 -15.80
CA ASN A 199 13.49 3.93 -16.35
C ASN A 199 12.92 3.11 -17.52
N LEU A 200 11.60 3.11 -17.72
CA LEU A 200 10.93 2.49 -18.86
C LEU A 200 10.66 3.50 -20.00
N GLY A 201 11.06 4.76 -19.81
CA GLY A 201 10.93 5.85 -20.78
C GLY A 201 9.54 6.47 -20.87
N TYR A 202 8.65 6.16 -19.92
CA TYR A 202 7.32 6.77 -19.88
C TYR A 202 7.35 8.13 -19.18
N SER A 203 6.59 9.07 -19.70
CA SER A 203 6.25 10.33 -19.03
C SER A 203 4.84 10.25 -18.44
N GLU A 204 4.65 10.80 -17.25
CA GLU A 204 3.31 10.86 -16.63
C GLU A 204 2.36 11.71 -17.48
N VAL A 205 1.15 11.20 -17.71
CA VAL A 205 0.07 11.89 -18.43
C VAL A 205 -0.91 12.48 -17.43
N ARG A 206 -1.55 11.62 -16.63
CA ARG A 206 -2.49 12.00 -15.56
C ARG A 206 -2.85 10.82 -14.65
N ASN A 207 -3.38 11.16 -13.49
CA ASN A 207 -4.10 10.21 -12.62
C ASN A 207 -5.51 9.94 -13.19
N ILE A 208 -5.97 8.69 -13.08
CA ILE A 208 -7.37 8.32 -13.33
C ILE A 208 -8.19 8.79 -12.13
N GLY A 209 -9.29 9.49 -12.30
CA GLY A 209 -10.12 10.00 -11.20
C GLY A 209 -10.95 8.92 -10.50
N PRO A 210 -11.57 9.23 -9.35
CA PRO A 210 -12.33 8.27 -8.55
C PRO A 210 -13.52 7.71 -9.34
N GLY A 211 -13.65 6.39 -9.42
CA GLY A 211 -14.70 5.72 -10.21
C GLY A 211 -14.58 5.88 -11.74
N GLU A 212 -13.57 6.59 -12.25
CA GLU A 212 -13.38 6.78 -13.69
C GLU A 212 -13.02 5.44 -14.35
N ILE A 213 -13.51 5.26 -15.59
CA ILE A 213 -13.19 4.11 -16.44
C ILE A 213 -12.62 4.65 -17.75
N VAL A 214 -11.46 4.13 -18.15
CA VAL A 214 -10.81 4.46 -19.42
C VAL A 214 -10.47 3.20 -20.19
N SER A 215 -10.47 3.31 -21.52
CA SER A 215 -9.98 2.31 -22.46
C SER A 215 -8.72 2.84 -23.13
N ILE A 216 -7.71 1.99 -23.28
CA ILE A 216 -6.38 2.36 -23.75
C ILE A 216 -5.92 1.38 -24.81
N ASP A 217 -5.48 1.92 -25.93
CA ASP A 217 -4.67 1.22 -26.92
C ASP A 217 -3.29 1.92 -27.07
N ALA A 218 -2.49 1.51 -28.06
CA ALA A 218 -1.13 2.03 -28.23
C ALA A 218 -1.10 3.54 -28.56
N GLU A 219 -2.18 4.10 -29.10
CA GLU A 219 -2.24 5.46 -29.62
C GLU A 219 -3.36 6.30 -28.97
N ASN A 220 -4.40 5.66 -28.47
CA ASN A 220 -5.62 6.29 -27.97
C ASN A 220 -5.85 6.03 -26.48
N LEU A 221 -6.34 7.08 -25.82
CA LEU A 221 -6.86 7.06 -24.46
C LEU A 221 -8.31 7.56 -24.52
N GLU A 222 -9.28 6.66 -24.35
CA GLU A 222 -10.71 6.95 -24.39
C GLU A 222 -11.30 6.92 -22.97
N GLN A 223 -12.06 7.94 -22.58
CA GLN A 223 -12.81 7.93 -21.32
C GLN A 223 -14.18 7.30 -21.55
N LEU A 224 -14.40 6.12 -20.97
CA LEU A 224 -15.68 5.42 -21.04
C LEU A 224 -16.68 5.90 -19.98
N ARG A 225 -16.17 6.34 -18.81
CA ARG A 225 -16.98 6.86 -17.71
C ARG A 225 -16.23 7.97 -16.97
N LYS A 226 -16.83 9.15 -16.86
CA LYS A 226 -16.28 10.33 -16.16
C LYS A 226 -15.95 10.03 -14.70
N PRO A 227 -15.01 10.71 -14.04
CA PRO A 227 -14.78 10.55 -12.61
C PRO A 227 -15.96 11.04 -11.75
N ASN A 228 -16.09 10.51 -10.54
CA ASN A 228 -16.93 11.05 -9.49
C ASN A 228 -16.35 12.36 -8.91
N GLU A 229 -17.19 13.18 -8.29
CA GLU A 229 -16.75 14.41 -7.63
C GLU A 229 -16.06 14.13 -6.27
N LYS A 230 -16.52 13.09 -5.57
CA LYS A 230 -15.99 12.71 -4.25
C LYS A 230 -14.78 11.79 -4.41
N MET A 231 -13.73 12.10 -3.67
CA MET A 231 -12.50 11.32 -3.57
C MET A 231 -12.17 11.14 -2.09
N GLN A 232 -11.52 10.04 -1.70
CA GLN A 232 -10.92 9.81 -0.39
C GLN A 232 -9.62 9.00 -0.53
N ILE A 233 -8.63 9.50 -1.27
CA ILE A 233 -7.35 8.80 -1.50
C ILE A 233 -6.65 8.49 -0.17
N CYS A 234 -6.02 7.32 -0.07
CA CYS A 234 -5.47 6.87 1.21
C CYS A 234 -4.25 7.67 1.66
N SER A 235 -4.35 8.33 2.83
CA SER A 235 -3.20 9.02 3.45
C SER A 235 -2.00 8.09 3.70
N PHE A 236 -2.25 6.79 3.92
CA PHE A 236 -1.20 5.80 4.16
C PHE A 236 -0.28 5.55 2.95
N LEU A 237 -0.68 5.99 1.75
CA LEU A 237 0.17 6.01 0.57
C LEU A 237 1.40 6.91 0.79
N TRP A 238 1.23 8.10 1.39
CA TRP A 238 2.34 8.98 1.72
C TRP A 238 3.05 8.60 3.03
N VAL A 239 2.32 8.04 4.00
CA VAL A 239 2.91 7.62 5.29
C VAL A 239 3.89 6.47 5.10
N TYR A 240 3.48 5.38 4.44
CA TYR A 240 4.23 4.12 4.47
C TYR A 240 4.36 3.46 3.10
N TYR A 241 3.25 3.25 2.39
CA TYR A 241 3.26 2.36 1.23
C TYR A 241 4.08 2.87 0.07
N GLY A 242 3.95 4.16 -0.23
CA GLY A 242 4.48 4.69 -1.46
C GLY A 242 5.98 4.67 -1.52
N PHE A 243 6.46 4.33 -2.71
CA PHE A 243 7.86 4.45 -3.01
C PHE A 243 8.27 5.94 -2.99
N PRO A 244 9.45 6.31 -2.46
CA PRO A 244 9.83 7.72 -2.26
C PRO A 244 9.72 8.61 -3.51
N THR A 245 10.02 8.06 -4.68
CA THR A 245 9.95 8.78 -5.97
C THR A 245 8.56 8.78 -6.61
N SER A 246 7.61 8.07 -6.03
CA SER A 246 6.24 8.03 -6.54
C SER A 246 5.47 9.29 -6.16
N SER A 247 4.49 9.63 -6.99
CA SER A 247 3.52 10.70 -6.76
C SER A 247 2.11 10.14 -6.87
N TYR A 248 1.22 10.63 -6.02
CA TYR A 248 -0.21 10.35 -6.10
C TYR A 248 -0.95 11.67 -6.14
N GLU A 249 -1.87 11.85 -7.08
CA GLU A 249 -2.51 13.16 -7.31
C GLU A 249 -1.48 14.29 -7.51
N ASN A 250 -0.36 13.98 -8.19
CA ASN A 250 0.80 14.87 -8.38
C ASN A 250 1.53 15.30 -7.10
N ILE A 251 1.27 14.63 -5.97
CA ILE A 251 1.91 14.91 -4.68
C ILE A 251 2.93 13.81 -4.37
N ASN A 252 4.21 14.19 -4.37
CA ASN A 252 5.32 13.27 -4.16
C ASN A 252 5.41 12.74 -2.71
N VAL A 253 5.69 11.45 -2.56
CA VAL A 253 5.80 10.74 -1.29
C VAL A 253 6.90 11.31 -0.39
N GLU A 254 8.13 11.37 -0.88
CA GLU A 254 9.28 11.82 -0.08
C GLU A 254 9.12 13.28 0.37
N LYS A 255 8.57 14.13 -0.49
CA LYS A 255 8.28 15.54 -0.16
C LYS A 255 7.28 15.67 0.98
N VAL A 256 6.22 14.87 1.01
CA VAL A 256 5.24 14.86 2.12
C VAL A 256 5.92 14.39 3.41
N ARG A 257 6.69 13.29 3.35
CA ARG A 257 7.41 12.77 4.52
C ARG A 257 8.37 13.81 5.09
N PHE A 258 9.16 14.45 4.24
CA PHE A 258 10.06 15.55 4.63
C PHE A 258 9.28 16.71 5.26
N THR A 259 8.19 17.17 4.64
CA THR A 259 7.40 18.31 5.13
C THR A 259 6.78 18.03 6.51
N CYS A 260 6.26 16.81 6.71
CA CYS A 260 5.76 16.36 8.02
C CYS A 260 6.86 16.43 9.08
N GLY A 261 8.03 15.86 8.78
CA GLY A 261 9.18 15.86 9.67
C GLY A 261 9.66 17.27 9.99
N GLU A 262 9.83 18.13 8.98
CA GLU A 262 10.31 19.50 9.14
C GLU A 262 9.38 20.34 10.02
N THR A 263 8.07 20.20 9.83
CA THR A 263 7.07 20.89 10.67
C THR A 263 7.16 20.42 12.12
N MET A 264 7.18 19.11 12.36
CA MET A 264 7.29 18.59 13.73
C MET A 264 8.63 18.93 14.39
N GLY A 265 9.73 18.95 13.64
CA GLY A 265 11.05 19.29 14.14
C GLY A 265 11.18 20.75 14.58
N LYS A 266 10.46 21.67 13.93
CA LYS A 266 10.41 23.10 14.34
C LYS A 266 9.73 23.32 15.70
N GLU A 267 8.85 22.41 16.09
CA GLU A 267 8.03 22.50 17.30
C GLU A 267 8.53 21.60 18.44
N ASP A 268 9.62 20.85 18.23
CA ASP A 268 10.18 19.93 19.21
C ASP A 268 11.47 20.48 19.82
N ASN A 269 11.43 20.75 21.13
CA ASN A 269 12.54 21.27 21.92
C ASN A 269 13.32 20.18 22.67
N THR A 270 13.13 18.90 22.34
CA THR A 270 13.87 17.79 22.97
C THR A 270 15.37 17.95 22.72
N ASP A 271 16.23 17.90 23.75
CA ASP A 271 17.67 17.98 23.51
C ASP A 271 18.26 16.62 23.12
N VAL A 272 18.65 16.48 21.85
CA VAL A 272 19.26 15.25 21.31
C VAL A 272 20.57 15.55 20.58
N ASP A 273 21.44 14.56 20.49
CA ASP A 273 22.71 14.64 19.76
C ASP A 273 22.49 14.54 18.23
N CYS A 274 21.52 13.74 17.79
CA CYS A 274 21.21 13.55 16.37
C CYS A 274 19.80 12.99 16.14
N VAL A 275 19.39 13.02 14.86
CA VAL A 275 18.15 12.41 14.36
C VAL A 275 18.49 11.22 13.46
N CYS A 276 17.73 10.13 13.56
CA CYS A 276 17.87 8.93 12.74
C CYS A 276 16.50 8.45 12.27
N GLY A 277 16.39 8.01 11.02
CA GLY A 277 15.20 7.31 10.55
C GLY A 277 15.31 5.81 10.86
N ILE A 278 14.20 5.16 11.22
CA ILE A 278 14.10 3.70 11.17
C ILE A 278 13.95 3.30 9.70
N PRO A 279 14.93 2.57 9.12
CA PRO A 279 14.96 2.36 7.68
C PRO A 279 13.94 1.32 7.20
N ASP A 280 13.34 1.49 6.02
CA ASP A 280 13.62 2.56 5.04
C ASP A 280 12.58 3.70 5.10
N SER A 281 11.38 3.42 5.60
CA SER A 281 10.20 4.30 5.56
C SER A 281 10.33 5.54 6.46
N GLY A 282 10.98 5.43 7.61
CA GLY A 282 11.19 6.56 8.54
C GLY A 282 12.26 7.57 8.08
N VAL A 283 13.00 7.27 7.00
CA VAL A 283 14.14 8.08 6.55
C VAL A 283 13.70 9.46 6.05
N GLY A 284 12.66 9.54 5.22
CA GLY A 284 12.21 10.83 4.66
C GLY A 284 11.71 11.80 5.74
N MET A 285 10.96 11.29 6.72
CA MET A 285 10.56 12.09 7.89
C MET A 285 11.78 12.52 8.70
N ALA A 286 12.74 11.64 8.95
CA ALA A 286 13.93 11.96 9.72
C ALA A 286 14.77 13.07 9.09
N TYR A 287 14.90 13.11 7.76
CA TYR A 287 15.58 14.22 7.07
C TYR A 287 14.88 15.55 7.31
N GLY A 288 13.55 15.58 7.15
CA GLY A 288 12.75 16.76 7.47
C GLY A 288 12.91 17.17 8.93
N TYR A 289 12.79 16.22 9.85
CA TYR A 289 12.88 16.45 11.29
C TYR A 289 14.22 17.03 11.71
N ALA A 290 15.32 16.47 11.18
CA ALA A 290 16.67 16.96 11.40
C ALA A 290 16.82 18.42 10.92
N ALA A 291 16.26 18.74 9.75
CA ALA A 291 16.27 20.10 9.21
C ALA A 291 15.46 21.08 10.07
N GLY A 292 14.23 20.71 10.45
CA GLY A 292 13.36 21.55 11.28
C GLY A 292 13.93 21.82 12.67
N MET A 293 14.52 20.78 13.29
CA MET A 293 15.12 20.82 14.62
C MET A 293 16.54 21.41 14.63
N LYS A 294 17.16 21.56 13.46
CA LYS A 294 18.56 21.99 13.28
C LYS A 294 19.56 21.09 14.02
N LYS A 295 19.32 19.77 13.99
CA LYS A 295 20.21 18.74 14.52
C LYS A 295 20.71 17.85 13.37
N PRO A 296 21.90 17.23 13.48
CA PRO A 296 22.43 16.43 12.38
C PRO A 296 21.62 15.14 12.19
N TYR A 297 21.32 14.79 10.94
CA TYR A 297 20.90 13.43 10.59
C TYR A 297 22.10 12.49 10.65
N LYS A 298 21.93 11.32 11.28
CA LYS A 298 22.92 10.24 11.33
C LYS A 298 22.25 8.92 11.00
N ARG A 299 22.88 8.11 10.15
CA ARG A 299 22.46 6.72 9.88
C ARG A 299 22.90 5.82 11.04
N ALA A 300 22.23 5.95 12.17
CA ALA A 300 22.54 5.23 13.40
C ALA A 300 21.98 3.79 13.41
N ILE A 301 21.06 3.48 12.51
CA ILE A 301 20.53 2.13 12.27
C ILE A 301 20.59 1.86 10.76
N SER A 302 20.99 0.66 10.38
CA SER A 302 20.99 0.21 8.98
C SER A 302 20.15 -1.05 8.83
N LYS A 303 19.42 -1.14 7.72
CA LYS A 303 18.65 -2.34 7.36
C LYS A 303 19.55 -3.33 6.63
N TYR A 304 19.57 -4.58 7.07
CA TYR A 304 20.29 -5.66 6.41
C TYR A 304 19.38 -6.34 5.38
N THR A 305 19.51 -5.92 4.12
CA THR A 305 18.70 -6.35 2.97
C THR A 305 19.24 -7.51 2.10
N PRO A 306 20.54 -7.89 2.09
CA PRO A 306 21.06 -8.86 1.12
C PRO A 306 20.55 -10.31 1.23
N THR A 307 19.95 -10.71 2.35
CA THR A 307 19.70 -12.14 2.67
C THR A 307 18.23 -12.52 2.81
N TRP A 308 17.31 -11.56 2.88
CA TRP A 308 15.91 -11.81 3.19
C TRP A 308 15.03 -11.05 2.19
N PRO A 309 14.38 -11.73 1.22
CA PRO A 309 13.32 -11.12 0.44
C PRO A 309 12.33 -10.44 1.37
N ARG A 310 11.75 -9.30 0.96
CA ARG A 310 10.71 -8.59 1.73
C ARG A 310 9.61 -9.56 2.20
N SER A 311 9.32 -10.54 1.35
CA SER A 311 8.32 -11.57 1.52
C SER A 311 8.68 -12.71 2.47
N PHE A 312 9.94 -12.86 2.87
CA PHE A 312 10.35 -13.98 3.72
C PHE A 312 9.77 -13.82 5.12
N THR A 313 8.70 -14.57 5.37
CA THR A 313 8.04 -14.65 6.67
C THR A 313 8.00 -16.13 7.07
N PRO A 314 8.87 -16.58 7.99
CA PRO A 314 8.84 -17.95 8.46
C PRO A 314 7.45 -18.35 8.96
N SER A 315 7.06 -19.61 8.83
CA SER A 315 5.81 -20.11 9.42
C SER A 315 5.83 -20.13 10.95
N ASN A 316 7.00 -20.35 11.55
CA ASN A 316 7.20 -20.41 13.01
C ASN A 316 7.41 -19.00 13.61
N GLN A 317 6.62 -18.67 14.64
CA GLN A 317 6.68 -17.41 15.38
C GLN A 317 8.07 -17.11 15.97
N THR A 318 8.73 -18.09 16.58
CA THR A 318 10.10 -17.93 17.13
C THR A 318 11.10 -17.59 16.03
N ARG A 319 10.96 -18.21 14.85
CA ARG A 319 11.78 -17.85 13.69
C ARG A 319 11.47 -16.43 13.25
N ARG A 320 10.20 -16.00 13.14
CA ARG A 320 9.83 -14.63 12.74
C ARG A 320 10.47 -13.57 13.64
N GLU A 321 10.44 -13.79 14.94
CA GLU A 321 11.07 -12.90 15.93
C GLU A 321 12.59 -12.83 15.72
N PHE A 322 13.24 -13.98 15.49
CA PHE A 322 14.67 -14.02 15.15
C PHE A 322 14.98 -13.28 13.84
N VAL A 323 14.20 -13.48 12.78
CA VAL A 323 14.35 -12.74 11.51
C VAL A 323 14.25 -11.23 11.73
N ALA A 324 13.24 -10.80 12.49
CA ALA A 324 13.01 -9.39 12.75
C ALA A 324 14.21 -8.76 13.44
N LYS A 325 14.83 -9.46 14.41
CA LYS A 325 16.08 -9.04 15.06
C LYS A 325 17.24 -8.91 14.07
N MET A 326 17.34 -9.79 13.07
CA MET A 326 18.42 -9.77 12.08
C MET A 326 18.31 -8.62 11.06
N LYS A 327 17.13 -8.01 10.90
CA LYS A 327 16.86 -7.02 9.85
C LYS A 327 17.44 -5.64 10.13
N LEU A 328 17.55 -5.24 11.39
CA LEU A 328 18.00 -3.90 11.78
C LEU A 328 19.27 -4.01 12.61
N ILE A 329 20.32 -3.34 12.15
CA ILE A 329 21.64 -3.36 12.78
C ILE A 329 21.93 -1.95 13.32
N PRO A 330 21.98 -1.76 14.64
CA PRO A 330 22.44 -0.52 15.25
C PRO A 330 23.92 -0.29 15.00
N ASN A 331 24.29 0.96 14.78
CA ASN A 331 25.68 1.37 14.66
C ASN A 331 26.18 1.87 16.02
N GLU A 332 26.78 0.98 16.81
CA GLU A 332 27.29 1.29 18.15
C GLU A 332 28.26 2.49 18.15
N ALA A 333 29.11 2.60 17.11
CA ALA A 333 30.07 3.70 16.99
C ALA A 333 29.40 5.10 16.87
N ILE A 334 28.13 5.15 16.48
CA ILE A 334 27.32 6.38 16.42
C ILE A 334 26.46 6.53 17.68
N LEU A 335 25.95 5.43 18.24
CA LEU A 335 24.92 5.44 19.29
C LEU A 335 25.47 5.56 20.72
N LYS A 336 26.68 5.06 20.98
CA LYS A 336 27.22 4.95 22.34
C LYS A 336 27.30 6.30 23.05
N GLY A 337 26.63 6.41 24.20
CA GLY A 337 26.57 7.60 25.04
C GLY A 337 25.73 8.75 24.48
N LYS A 338 24.97 8.53 23.40
CA LYS A 338 24.19 9.59 22.71
C LYS A 338 22.72 9.59 23.12
N SER A 339 22.08 10.75 23.11
CA SER A 339 20.62 10.87 23.11
C SER A 339 20.17 10.99 21.65
N VAL A 340 19.32 10.09 21.15
CA VAL A 340 18.95 10.07 19.73
C VAL A 340 17.43 10.13 19.55
N LEU A 341 17.00 10.92 18.56
CA LEU A 341 15.62 10.95 18.11
C LEU A 341 15.46 10.06 16.88
N PHE A 342 14.59 9.06 17.00
CA PHE A 342 14.24 8.11 15.95
C PHE A 342 12.89 8.46 15.32
N CYS A 343 12.86 8.60 14.00
CA CYS A 343 11.62 8.72 13.24
C CYS A 343 11.21 7.36 12.66
N ASP A 344 9.97 6.93 12.91
CA ASP A 344 9.38 5.71 12.36
C ASP A 344 8.06 6.04 11.64
N ASP A 345 7.56 5.15 10.78
CA ASP A 345 6.34 5.42 10.01
C ASP A 345 5.07 5.31 10.85
N SER A 346 4.96 4.25 11.66
CA SER A 346 3.74 3.89 12.38
C SER A 346 4.04 2.95 13.56
N ILE A 347 3.11 2.88 14.52
CA ILE A 347 3.11 1.84 15.55
C ILE A 347 1.80 1.06 15.44
N VAL A 348 1.89 -0.16 14.89
CA VAL A 348 0.75 -1.09 14.81
C VAL A 348 0.67 -1.92 16.09
N ARG A 349 1.56 -2.92 16.25
CA ARG A 349 1.60 -3.80 17.43
C ARG A 349 2.56 -3.31 18.52
N GLY A 350 3.63 -2.61 18.14
CA GLY A 350 4.69 -2.12 19.05
C GLY A 350 5.75 -3.15 19.45
N THR A 351 5.58 -4.45 19.15
CA THR A 351 6.53 -5.49 19.56
C THR A 351 7.93 -5.30 18.98
N GLN A 352 8.02 -5.04 17.67
CA GLN A 352 9.30 -4.81 16.99
C GLN A 352 10.02 -3.56 17.53
N LEU A 353 9.28 -2.47 17.76
CA LEU A 353 9.85 -1.25 18.30
C LEU A 353 10.38 -1.46 19.72
N ARG A 354 9.65 -2.18 20.59
CA ARG A 354 10.12 -2.54 21.94
C ARG A 354 11.45 -3.31 21.90
N ASP A 355 11.53 -4.32 21.03
CA ASP A 355 12.73 -5.16 20.93
C ASP A 355 13.92 -4.38 20.35
N ASN A 356 13.66 -3.48 19.38
CA ASN A 356 14.67 -2.54 18.86
C ASN A 356 15.18 -1.60 19.95
N VAL A 357 14.29 -1.02 20.78
CA VAL A 357 14.66 -0.09 21.85
C VAL A 357 15.57 -0.76 22.87
N LYS A 358 15.24 -1.99 23.27
CA LYS A 358 16.12 -2.79 24.15
C LYS A 358 17.53 -2.91 23.55
N MET A 359 17.62 -3.29 22.27
CA MET A 359 18.89 -3.43 21.57
C MET A 359 19.67 -2.10 21.49
N LEU A 360 18.98 -0.96 21.35
CA LEU A 360 19.62 0.36 21.36
C LEU A 360 20.25 0.70 22.72
N TYR A 361 19.57 0.36 23.83
CA TYR A 361 20.13 0.49 25.18
C TYR A 361 21.27 -0.50 25.44
N ASP A 362 21.20 -1.72 24.91
CA ASP A 362 22.31 -2.68 24.96
C ASP A 362 23.55 -2.15 24.21
N CYS A 363 23.37 -1.34 23.15
CA CYS A 363 24.44 -0.60 22.47
C CYS A 363 24.92 0.66 23.21
N GLY A 364 24.39 0.95 24.40
CA GLY A 364 24.83 2.04 25.26
C GLY A 364 24.30 3.42 24.88
N ILE A 365 23.13 3.52 24.23
CA ILE A 365 22.45 4.82 24.04
C ILE A 365 22.04 5.42 25.41
N ARG A 366 22.09 6.75 25.54
CA ARG A 366 21.64 7.47 26.75
C ARG A 366 20.12 7.61 26.79
N GLU A 367 19.53 8.09 25.70
CA GLU A 367 18.09 8.31 25.58
C GLU A 367 17.57 7.93 24.19
N ALA A 368 16.39 7.32 24.15
CA ALA A 368 15.71 6.94 22.92
C ALA A 368 14.38 7.70 22.81
N HIS A 369 14.36 8.76 21.99
CA HIS A 369 13.16 9.54 21.71
C HIS A 369 12.55 9.06 20.38
N VAL A 370 11.25 8.79 20.32
CA VAL A 370 10.60 8.30 19.10
C VAL A 370 9.56 9.29 18.60
N ARG A 371 9.54 9.51 17.28
CA ARG A 371 8.57 10.32 16.56
C ARG A 371 7.94 9.51 15.45
N ILE A 372 6.61 9.46 15.43
CA ILE A 372 5.87 8.62 14.48
C ILE A 372 5.28 9.50 13.37
N SER A 373 5.47 9.08 12.11
CA SER A 373 5.09 9.85 10.92
C SER A 373 3.59 10.02 10.74
N CYS A 374 2.79 9.16 11.37
CA CYS A 374 1.33 9.23 11.37
C CYS A 374 0.74 9.47 12.76
N PRO A 375 -0.55 9.87 12.83
CA PRO A 375 -1.34 9.80 14.06
C PRO A 375 -1.47 8.37 14.61
N PRO A 376 -1.85 8.20 15.88
CA PRO A 376 -2.13 6.87 16.43
C PRO A 376 -3.19 6.14 15.60
N LEU A 377 -2.94 4.86 15.34
CA LEU A 377 -3.86 4.00 14.61
C LEU A 377 -4.98 3.56 15.54
N VAL A 378 -6.09 4.30 15.60
CA VAL A 378 -7.22 3.99 16.49
C VAL A 378 -8.26 3.11 15.79
N TYR A 379 -8.37 3.12 14.46
CA TYR A 379 -9.38 2.33 13.74
C TYR A 379 -8.76 1.31 12.79
N GLY A 380 -9.35 0.11 12.73
CA GLY A 380 -9.07 -0.84 11.65
C GLY A 380 -9.42 -0.24 10.28
N CYS A 381 -8.61 -0.56 9.27
CA CYS A 381 -8.87 -0.08 7.91
C CYS A 381 -9.86 -1.01 7.23
N ASN A 382 -10.93 -0.45 6.67
CA ASN A 382 -11.89 -1.19 5.85
C ASN A 382 -11.62 -1.08 4.35
N TYR A 383 -10.73 -0.17 3.94
CA TYR A 383 -10.56 0.21 2.54
C TYR A 383 -9.29 -0.36 1.92
N ILE A 384 -8.24 -0.55 2.71
CA ILE A 384 -6.93 -1.02 2.26
C ILE A 384 -6.39 -2.09 3.21
N GLY A 385 -5.69 -3.09 2.66
CA GLY A 385 -5.10 -4.20 3.42
C GLY A 385 -3.73 -3.86 4.00
N PHE A 386 -3.67 -3.07 5.09
CA PHE A 386 -2.43 -2.75 5.83
C PHE A 386 -2.05 -3.73 6.94
N THR A 387 -3.01 -4.55 7.36
CA THR A 387 -2.73 -5.67 8.25
C THR A 387 -3.41 -6.94 7.74
N SER A 388 -2.76 -8.07 8.00
CA SER A 388 -3.33 -9.40 7.82
C SER A 388 -4.30 -9.82 8.94
N SER A 389 -4.33 -9.11 10.08
CA SER A 389 -5.28 -9.39 11.17
C SER A 389 -6.69 -8.94 10.80
N ARG A 390 -7.67 -9.67 11.32
CA ARG A 390 -9.10 -9.32 11.24
C ARG A 390 -9.61 -8.62 12.50
N SER A 391 -8.78 -8.52 13.55
CA SER A 391 -9.16 -7.91 14.81
C SER A 391 -8.40 -6.61 15.03
N ASP A 392 -9.15 -5.58 15.39
CA ASP A 392 -8.65 -4.28 15.80
C ASP A 392 -7.78 -4.35 17.07
N LEU A 393 -7.87 -5.43 17.88
CA LEU A 393 -6.98 -5.67 19.03
C LEU A 393 -5.50 -5.91 18.64
N GLU A 394 -5.22 -6.03 17.35
CA GLU A 394 -3.83 -5.98 16.88
C GLU A 394 -3.20 -4.59 17.09
N LEU A 395 -4.00 -3.53 17.05
CA LEU A 395 -3.55 -2.17 17.29
C LEU A 395 -3.23 -2.00 18.77
N ILE A 396 -2.04 -1.49 19.08
CA ILE A 396 -1.61 -1.24 20.45
C ILE A 396 -2.54 -0.25 21.17
N THR A 397 -3.05 0.73 20.44
CA THR A 397 -4.07 1.70 20.87
C THR A 397 -5.32 0.99 21.36
N ARG A 398 -5.86 0.04 20.58
CA ARG A 398 -7.07 -0.73 20.91
C ARG A 398 -6.90 -1.63 22.10
N ARG A 399 -5.73 -2.24 22.27
CA ARG A 399 -5.42 -3.00 23.49
C ARG A 399 -5.40 -2.10 24.72
N ILE A 400 -4.80 -0.91 24.61
CA ILE A 400 -4.78 0.06 25.71
C ILE A 400 -6.21 0.53 26.05
N ILE A 401 -7.02 0.84 25.03
CA ILE A 401 -8.43 1.22 25.24
C ILE A 401 -9.18 0.09 25.94
N GLN A 402 -9.03 -1.15 25.49
CA GLN A 402 -9.61 -2.33 26.15
C GLN A 402 -9.18 -2.45 27.62
N GLU A 403 -7.89 -2.25 27.93
CA GLU A 403 -7.34 -2.32 29.28
C GLU A 403 -7.85 -1.19 30.19
N GLN A 404 -8.01 0.03 29.65
CA GLN A 404 -8.41 1.21 30.42
C GLN A 404 -9.93 1.31 30.59
N GLU A 405 -10.69 0.92 29.58
CA GLU A 405 -12.13 1.18 29.51
C GLU A 405 -12.99 -0.07 29.72
N GLY A 406 -12.38 -1.28 29.66
CA GLY A 406 -13.10 -2.55 29.66
C GLY A 406 -13.76 -2.92 28.33
N ASP A 407 -13.70 -2.03 27.33
CA ASP A 407 -14.22 -2.23 25.98
C ASP A 407 -13.34 -1.49 24.96
N MET A 408 -12.76 -2.24 24.02
CA MET A 408 -11.92 -1.74 22.94
C MET A 408 -12.58 -0.70 22.03
N ASN A 409 -13.91 -0.56 22.05
CA ASN A 409 -14.69 0.37 21.21
C ASN A 409 -15.18 1.60 21.97
N LYS A 410 -14.88 1.73 23.26
CA LYS A 410 -15.35 2.84 24.08
C LYS A 410 -14.49 4.10 23.85
N ASN A 411 -15.14 5.26 23.77
CA ASN A 411 -14.51 6.59 23.71
C ASN A 411 -13.48 6.80 22.57
N LEU A 412 -13.61 6.10 21.44
CA LEU A 412 -12.61 6.13 20.36
C LEU A 412 -12.29 7.53 19.85
N GLU A 413 -13.30 8.39 19.72
CA GLU A 413 -13.13 9.77 19.29
C GLU A 413 -12.20 10.54 20.23
N ALA A 414 -12.35 10.36 21.54
CA ALA A 414 -11.47 10.98 22.52
C ALA A 414 -10.03 10.48 22.37
N TYR A 415 -9.80 9.18 22.21
CA TYR A 415 -8.46 8.62 21.98
C TYR A 415 -7.84 9.03 20.63
N ALA A 416 -8.67 9.35 19.62
CA ALA A 416 -8.24 9.83 18.30
C ALA A 416 -7.98 11.34 18.26
N THR A 417 -8.59 12.10 19.16
CA THR A 417 -8.46 13.56 19.22
C THR A 417 -7.11 13.95 19.81
N THR A 418 -6.27 14.60 19.00
CA THR A 418 -4.95 15.11 19.42
C THR A 418 -5.06 15.90 20.71
N ASP A 419 -4.19 15.59 21.68
CA ASP A 419 -4.07 16.29 22.96
C ASP A 419 -5.25 16.21 23.94
N SER A 420 -6.26 15.38 23.66
CA SER A 420 -7.27 15.03 24.66
C SER A 420 -6.64 14.32 25.89
N PRO A 421 -7.32 14.29 27.05
CA PRO A 421 -6.85 13.54 28.21
C PRO A 421 -6.61 12.04 27.90
N GLU A 422 -7.51 11.41 27.16
CA GLU A 422 -7.44 10.01 26.73
C GLU A 422 -6.26 9.76 25.79
N TYR A 423 -6.06 10.64 24.81
CA TYR A 423 -4.93 10.59 23.87
C TYR A 423 -3.61 10.67 24.63
N LYS A 424 -3.45 11.67 25.50
CA LYS A 424 -2.20 11.88 26.26
C LYS A 424 -1.90 10.69 27.16
N ARG A 425 -2.92 10.17 27.86
CA ARG A 425 -2.81 8.96 28.69
C ARG A 425 -2.40 7.75 27.86
N MET A 426 -3.03 7.55 26.69
CA MET A 426 -2.68 6.44 25.79
C MET A 426 -1.24 6.54 25.28
N VAL A 427 -0.80 7.71 24.81
CA VAL A 427 0.57 7.91 24.32
C VAL A 427 1.59 7.64 25.43
N GLU A 428 1.31 8.07 26.66
CA GLU A 428 2.19 7.83 27.81
C GLU A 428 2.28 6.36 28.21
N ILE A 429 1.14 5.63 28.13
CA ILE A 429 1.13 4.17 28.32
C ILE A 429 1.95 3.47 27.23
N ILE A 430 1.82 3.89 25.96
CA ILE A 430 2.62 3.34 24.86
C ILE A 430 4.11 3.61 25.11
N ARG A 431 4.48 4.85 25.44
CA ARG A 431 5.87 5.25 25.74
C ARG A 431 6.47 4.34 26.81
N THR A 432 5.75 4.14 27.92
CA THR A 432 6.20 3.31 29.04
C THR A 432 6.32 1.85 28.64
N LYS A 433 5.30 1.27 27.99
CA LYS A 433 5.31 -0.14 27.55
C LYS A 433 6.44 -0.46 26.57
N LEU A 434 6.87 0.52 25.78
CA LEU A 434 7.95 0.38 24.81
C LEU A 434 9.33 0.74 25.36
N GLY A 435 9.42 1.25 26.60
CA GLY A 435 10.70 1.63 27.22
C GLY A 435 11.35 2.87 26.60
N LEU A 436 10.55 3.81 26.08
CA LEU A 436 11.03 5.00 25.38
C LEU A 436 11.27 6.18 26.34
N THR A 437 12.27 7.01 26.06
CA THR A 437 12.47 8.26 26.81
C THR A 437 11.34 9.25 26.53
N SER A 438 10.96 9.45 25.27
CA SER A 438 9.75 10.19 24.89
C SER A 438 9.13 9.68 23.61
N LEU A 439 7.82 9.89 23.44
CA LEU A 439 7.05 9.48 22.28
C LEU A 439 6.12 10.61 21.85
N ARG A 440 6.10 10.92 20.55
CA ARG A 440 5.12 11.82 19.94
C ARG A 440 4.69 11.27 18.58
N PHE A 441 3.40 11.31 18.32
CA PHE A 441 2.82 11.01 17.01
C PHE A 441 2.64 12.29 16.21
N ASN A 442 2.67 12.17 14.88
CA ASN A 442 2.25 13.25 13.99
C ASN A 442 0.75 13.50 14.15
N THR A 443 0.30 14.72 13.89
CA THR A 443 -1.13 15.07 13.98
C THR A 443 -1.82 14.84 12.65
N VAL A 444 -3.15 14.66 12.68
CA VAL A 444 -3.96 14.52 11.45
C VAL A 444 -3.87 15.82 10.65
N GLU A 445 -3.87 16.96 11.33
CA GLU A 445 -3.81 18.29 10.76
C GLU A 445 -2.49 18.52 10.03
N ASN A 446 -1.36 18.15 10.64
CA ASN A 446 -0.06 18.29 10.00
C ASN A 446 0.08 17.36 8.79
N LEU A 447 -0.38 16.10 8.90
CA LEU A 447 -0.36 15.16 7.78
C LEU A 447 -1.20 15.65 6.59
N VAL A 448 -2.43 16.12 6.85
CA VAL A 448 -3.33 16.66 5.83
C VAL A 448 -2.73 17.91 5.18
N LYS A 449 -2.17 18.82 5.99
CA LYS A 449 -1.49 20.03 5.50
C LYS A 449 -0.28 19.69 4.63
N ALA A 450 0.52 18.69 5.02
CA ALA A 450 1.69 18.26 4.25
C ALA A 450 1.32 17.58 2.93
N ILE A 451 0.22 16.81 2.90
CA ILE A 451 -0.34 16.25 1.65
C ILE A 451 -0.84 17.39 0.75
N GLY A 452 -1.50 18.40 1.31
CA GLY A 452 -1.94 19.59 0.58
C GLY A 452 -3.26 19.43 -0.19
N LEU A 453 -3.96 18.31 0.00
CA LEU A 453 -5.34 18.14 -0.48
C LEU A 453 -6.35 18.56 0.60
N PRO A 454 -7.58 18.95 0.22
CA PRO A 454 -8.66 19.14 1.18
C PRO A 454 -8.86 17.87 2.01
N LYS A 455 -9.06 18.02 3.32
CA LYS A 455 -9.30 16.90 4.25
C LYS A 455 -10.35 15.91 3.75
N CYS A 456 -11.44 16.41 3.18
CA CYS A 456 -12.53 15.56 2.67
C CYS A 456 -12.08 14.63 1.52
N GLN A 457 -11.02 15.00 0.79
CA GLN A 457 -10.42 14.23 -0.29
C GLN A 457 -9.41 13.18 0.17
N ILE A 458 -9.05 13.16 1.45
CA ILE A 458 -8.04 12.27 2.03
C ILE A 458 -8.72 11.28 2.97
N CYS A 459 -8.49 9.99 2.79
CA CYS A 459 -8.85 8.99 3.80
C CYS A 459 -7.91 9.08 4.99
N THR A 460 -8.48 9.31 6.16
CA THR A 460 -7.80 9.28 7.46
C THR A 460 -8.46 8.32 8.43
N HIS A 461 -9.31 7.42 7.93
CA HIS A 461 -10.14 6.51 8.73
C HIS A 461 -9.36 5.84 9.88
N CYS A 462 -8.14 5.36 9.60
CA CYS A 462 -7.31 4.69 10.60
C CYS A 462 -6.99 5.55 11.82
N PHE A 463 -7.06 6.87 11.67
CA PHE A 463 -6.75 7.85 12.69
C PHE A 463 -8.01 8.36 13.38
N ASP A 464 -9.03 8.75 12.62
CA ASP A 464 -10.19 9.52 13.10
C ASP A 464 -11.56 8.91 12.75
N GLY A 465 -11.59 7.75 12.11
CA GLY A 465 -12.83 7.06 11.76
C GLY A 465 -13.66 7.75 10.66
N SER A 466 -13.22 8.88 10.09
CA SER A 466 -14.08 9.84 9.35
C SER A 466 -14.49 9.42 7.92
N SER A 467 -14.51 8.15 7.60
CA SER A 467 -14.51 7.65 6.21
C SER A 467 -15.70 6.73 5.93
N TYR A 468 -16.07 6.56 4.65
CA TYR A 468 -17.31 5.90 4.22
C TYR A 468 -17.15 5.08 2.92
N PHE A 469 -18.20 4.33 2.53
CA PHE A 469 -18.27 3.54 1.30
C PHE A 469 -19.04 4.22 0.16
#